data_AF-A0A970WV99-F1
#
_entry.id   AF-A0A970WV99-F1
#
_cell.length_a   1.000
_cell.length_b   1.000
_cell.length_c   1.000
_cell.angle_alpha   90.00
_cell.angle_beta   90.00
_cell.angle_gamma   90.00
#
_symmetry.space_group_name_H-M   'P 1'
#
loop_
_entity.id
_entity.type
_entity.pdbx_description
1 polymer ?
#
loop_
_entity_poly.entity_id
_entity_poly.type
_entity_poly.pdbx_seq_one_letter_code
_entity_poly.pdbx_strand_id
1 'polypeptide(L)'
;MNEVWNGLNFNVDGSISNPAEYNCAINTITFKSGSSINKNAILEELFHAYQNTIYPEGTCQYHLGTPGYTNIEFEAKVFKDIYSKLYGGMTSGNVNFPPLLFDEYETWITNNAYEGITQAFREQYNTMLGYFNEYNSFYGGYLLPGFGSPNAMIQSKVDCN
;
A
#
# COMPACT_ATOMS: atom_id res chain seq x y z
N MET A 1 18.19 -2.79 16.08
CA MET A 1 18.15 -1.67 15.12
C MET A 1 17.44 -2.19 13.88
N ASN A 2 16.46 -1.46 13.35
CA ASN A 2 15.65 -1.91 12.22
C ASN A 2 16.50 -1.90 10.93
N GLU A 3 16.82 -3.09 10.41
CA GLU A 3 17.80 -3.27 9.32
C GLU A 3 17.35 -2.62 8.00
N VAL A 4 16.02 -2.46 7.80
CA VAL A 4 15.46 -1.83 6.61
C VAL A 4 15.98 -0.40 6.44
N TRP A 5 15.93 0.44 7.48
CA TRP A 5 16.25 1.85 7.33
C TRP A 5 17.74 2.15 7.21
N ASN A 6 18.58 1.32 7.83
CA ASN A 6 20.03 1.50 7.77
C ASN A 6 20.65 1.02 6.44
N GLY A 7 19.91 0.25 5.64
CA GLY A 7 20.40 -0.34 4.39
C GLY A 7 19.48 -0.14 3.20
N LEU A 8 18.51 0.78 3.27
CA LEU A 8 17.58 1.02 2.16
C LEU A 8 18.34 1.68 1.00
N ASN A 9 18.28 1.05 -0.17
CA ASN A 9 18.93 1.55 -1.39
C ASN A 9 17.89 2.03 -2.41
N PHE A 10 18.36 2.86 -3.34
CA PHE A 10 17.59 3.32 -4.49
C PHE A 10 18.33 2.99 -5.78
N ASN A 11 17.59 2.54 -6.79
CA ASN A 11 18.12 2.19 -8.10
C ASN A 11 17.23 2.73 -9.23
N VAL A 12 17.80 2.83 -10.44
CA VAL A 12 17.05 3.05 -11.67
C VAL A 12 17.37 1.93 -12.65
N ASP A 13 16.34 1.18 -13.06
CA ASP A 13 16.48 0.06 -14.00
C ASP A 13 15.30 0.02 -14.98
N GLY A 14 15.58 0.23 -16.26
CA GLY A 14 14.54 0.24 -17.31
C GLY A 14 13.87 -1.10 -17.58
N SER A 15 14.38 -2.19 -17.01
CA SER A 15 13.86 -3.55 -17.22
C SER A 15 12.66 -3.90 -16.36
N ILE A 16 12.39 -3.16 -15.27
CA ILE A 16 11.24 -3.43 -14.41
C ILE A 16 9.91 -3.15 -15.13
N SER A 17 8.88 -3.91 -14.77
CA SER A 17 7.57 -3.80 -15.43
C SER A 17 6.78 -2.58 -14.96
N ASN A 18 6.80 -2.33 -13.65
CA ASN A 18 6.08 -1.24 -13.00
C ASN A 18 6.89 0.08 -13.01
N PRO A 19 6.26 1.24 -12.77
CA PRO A 19 6.99 2.51 -12.65
C PRO A 19 8.02 2.51 -11.50
N ALA A 20 7.71 1.81 -10.41
CA ALA A 20 8.61 1.56 -9.29
C ALA A 20 8.26 0.21 -8.64
N GLU A 21 9.19 -0.33 -7.86
CA GLU A 21 9.00 -1.51 -7.01
C GLU A 21 10.00 -1.53 -5.85
N TYR A 22 9.54 -1.92 -4.66
CA TYR A 22 10.38 -2.26 -3.52
C TYR A 22 10.68 -3.76 -3.53
N ASN A 23 11.97 -4.10 -3.55
CA ASN A 23 12.45 -5.46 -3.36
C ASN A 23 12.95 -5.64 -1.93
N CYS A 24 12.16 -6.35 -1.12
CA CYS A 24 12.44 -6.62 0.29
C CYS A 24 13.67 -7.54 0.52
N ALA A 25 14.02 -8.40 -0.45
CA ALA A 25 15.12 -9.36 -0.30
C ALA A 25 16.49 -8.69 -0.37
N ILE A 26 16.59 -7.61 -1.16
CA ILE A 26 17.80 -6.79 -1.29
C ILE A 26 17.61 -5.37 -0.74
N ASN A 27 16.48 -5.13 -0.07
CA ASN A 27 16.09 -3.86 0.53
C ASN A 27 16.34 -2.64 -0.38
N THR A 28 15.80 -2.69 -1.60
CA THR A 28 16.04 -1.68 -2.64
C THR A 28 14.73 -1.23 -3.28
N ILE A 29 14.53 0.08 -3.40
CA ILE A 29 13.49 0.68 -4.23
C ILE A 29 14.06 0.94 -5.62
N THR A 30 13.49 0.32 -6.65
CA THR A 30 13.92 0.51 -8.04
C THR A 30 12.87 1.31 -8.79
N PHE A 31 13.29 2.37 -9.47
CA PHE A 31 12.44 3.11 -10.40
C PHE A 31 12.75 2.72 -11.84
N LYS A 32 11.74 2.68 -12.70
CA LYS A 32 11.94 2.30 -14.11
C LYS A 32 12.79 3.31 -14.88
N SER A 33 12.64 4.59 -14.54
CA SER A 33 13.34 5.68 -15.21
C SER A 33 13.31 6.93 -14.33
N GLY A 34 14.08 7.95 -14.71
CA GLY A 34 14.05 9.24 -14.02
C GLY A 34 12.67 9.89 -13.97
N SER A 35 11.81 9.69 -15.00
CA SER A 35 10.44 10.21 -15.00
C SER A 35 9.48 9.41 -14.11
N SER A 36 9.84 8.18 -13.75
CA SER A 36 9.09 7.34 -12.81
C SER A 36 9.37 7.72 -11.36
N ILE A 37 10.43 8.49 -11.09
CA ILE A 37 10.72 9.07 -9.78
C ILE A 37 9.72 10.21 -9.54
N ASN A 38 8.61 9.89 -8.90
CA ASN A 38 7.59 10.86 -8.54
C ASN A 38 7.04 10.58 -7.14
N LYS A 39 6.31 11.56 -6.60
CA LYS A 39 5.76 11.53 -5.24
C LYS A 39 4.95 10.26 -4.94
N ASN A 40 4.10 9.84 -5.87
CA ASN A 40 3.22 8.68 -5.66
C ASN A 40 4.01 7.37 -5.61
N ALA A 41 4.95 7.20 -6.55
CA ALA A 41 5.83 6.04 -6.55
C ALA A 41 6.70 5.98 -5.29
N ILE A 42 7.31 7.11 -4.89
CA ILE A 42 8.14 7.17 -3.69
C ILE A 42 7.33 6.81 -2.44
N LEU A 43 6.11 7.33 -2.29
CA LEU A 43 5.28 7.08 -1.11
C LEU A 43 4.85 5.61 -1.00
N GLU A 44 4.45 4.99 -2.10
CA GLU A 44 4.05 3.58 -2.12
C GLU A 44 5.22 2.67 -1.78
N GLU A 45 6.36 2.83 -2.47
CA GLU A 45 7.51 1.95 -2.27
C GLU A 45 8.19 2.15 -0.91
N LEU A 46 8.22 3.38 -0.39
CA LEU A 46 8.68 3.62 0.99
C LEU A 46 7.75 2.99 2.01
N PHE A 47 6.44 3.00 1.76
CA PHE A 47 5.49 2.34 2.64
C PHE A 47 5.64 0.82 2.59
N HIS A 48 5.92 0.23 1.43
CA HIS A 48 6.27 -1.19 1.33
C HIS A 48 7.54 -1.54 2.11
N ALA A 49 8.57 -0.69 2.06
CA ALA A 49 9.75 -0.84 2.91
C ALA A 49 9.39 -0.78 4.40
N TYR A 50 8.54 0.16 4.80
CA TYR A 50 8.06 0.25 6.17
C TYR A 50 7.25 -0.99 6.61
N GLN A 51 6.35 -1.49 5.78
CA GLN A 51 5.60 -2.72 6.05
C GLN A 51 6.54 -3.90 6.33
N ASN A 52 7.67 -3.99 5.64
CA ASN A 52 8.68 -5.02 5.87
C ASN A 52 9.26 -5.01 7.30
N THR A 53 9.13 -3.89 8.01
CA THR A 53 9.56 -3.75 9.41
C THR A 53 8.49 -4.11 10.44
N ILE A 54 7.23 -4.11 10.00
CA ILE A 54 6.06 -4.27 10.87
C ILE A 54 5.54 -5.70 10.84
N TYR A 55 5.49 -6.30 9.66
CA TYR A 55 5.00 -7.66 9.52
C TYR A 55 6.05 -8.68 9.98
N PRO A 56 5.67 -9.66 10.82
CA PRO A 56 6.59 -10.71 11.27
C PRO A 56 7.24 -11.43 10.08
N GLU A 57 8.55 -11.67 10.17
CA GLU A 57 9.37 -12.29 9.11
C GLU A 57 9.46 -11.47 7.80
N GLY A 58 8.96 -10.22 7.81
CA GLY A 58 9.01 -9.30 6.67
C GLY A 58 7.96 -9.58 5.60
N THR A 59 7.91 -8.71 4.59
CA THR A 59 6.91 -8.76 3.51
C THR A 59 7.32 -9.65 2.34
N CYS A 60 8.55 -10.18 2.30
CA CYS A 60 9.01 -11.05 1.21
C CYS A 60 8.19 -12.33 1.03
N GLN A 61 7.56 -12.81 2.08
CA GLN A 61 6.68 -13.98 2.04
C GLN A 61 5.34 -13.72 1.32
N TYR A 62 4.97 -12.44 1.11
CA TYR A 62 3.70 -12.02 0.53
C TYR A 62 3.90 -11.49 -0.91
N HIS A 63 4.60 -12.23 -1.76
CA HIS A 63 4.83 -11.84 -3.16
C HIS A 63 3.66 -12.25 -4.08
N LEU A 64 3.62 -11.71 -5.31
CA LEU A 64 2.61 -12.07 -6.31
C LEU A 64 2.43 -13.60 -6.40
N GLY A 65 1.18 -14.05 -6.30
CA GLY A 65 0.84 -15.48 -6.31
C GLY A 65 0.70 -16.12 -4.93
N THR A 66 1.03 -15.43 -3.84
CA THR A 66 1.01 -16.00 -2.48
C THR A 66 -0.02 -15.34 -1.56
N PRO A 67 -0.63 -16.10 -0.63
CA PRO A 67 -1.56 -15.54 0.35
C PRO A 67 -0.92 -14.38 1.12
N GLY A 68 -1.63 -13.27 1.22
CA GLY A 68 -1.20 -12.03 1.88
C GLY A 68 -0.78 -10.94 0.90
N TYR A 69 -0.45 -11.26 -0.36
CA TYR A 69 -0.05 -10.26 -1.36
C TYR A 69 -1.12 -9.18 -1.54
N THR A 70 -2.40 -9.57 -1.68
CA THR A 70 -3.52 -8.62 -1.79
C THR A 70 -3.61 -7.70 -0.57
N ASN A 71 -3.35 -8.21 0.63
CA ASN A 71 -3.43 -7.44 1.88
C ASN A 71 -2.34 -6.36 1.93
N ILE A 72 -1.09 -6.74 1.62
CA ILE A 72 0.06 -5.83 1.64
C ILE A 72 -0.10 -4.71 0.61
N GLU A 73 -0.48 -5.07 -0.61
CA GLU A 73 -0.70 -4.13 -1.71
C GLU A 73 -1.86 -3.18 -1.43
N PHE A 74 -2.97 -3.69 -0.89
CA PHE A 74 -4.11 -2.85 -0.56
C PHE A 74 -3.76 -1.82 0.52
N GLU A 75 -3.11 -2.24 1.60
CA GLU A 75 -2.71 -1.34 2.68
C GLU A 75 -1.81 -0.20 2.18
N ALA A 76 -0.84 -0.50 1.30
CA ALA A 76 0.03 0.51 0.70
C ALA A 76 -0.73 1.51 -0.18
N LYS A 77 -1.71 1.02 -0.96
CA LYS A 77 -2.57 1.90 -1.77
C LYS A 77 -3.45 2.78 -0.91
N VAL A 78 -4.04 2.27 0.17
CA VAL A 78 -4.85 3.08 1.09
C VAL A 78 -4.00 4.17 1.74
N PHE A 79 -2.79 3.85 2.20
CA PHE A 79 -1.87 4.83 2.77
C PHE A 79 -1.53 5.94 1.77
N LYS A 80 -1.13 5.57 0.55
CA LYS A 80 -0.86 6.52 -0.53
C LYS A 80 -2.10 7.34 -0.91
N ASP A 81 -3.26 6.72 -1.01
CA ASP A 81 -4.51 7.36 -1.47
C ASP A 81 -5.02 8.41 -0.47
N ILE A 82 -4.94 8.12 0.83
CA ILE A 82 -5.21 9.08 1.91
C ILE A 82 -4.33 10.32 1.74
N TYR A 83 -3.04 10.11 1.51
CA TYR A 83 -2.11 11.20 1.28
C TYR A 83 -2.43 11.94 -0.04
N SER A 84 -2.69 11.23 -1.12
CA SER A 84 -3.06 11.82 -2.42
C SER A 84 -4.26 12.75 -2.30
N LYS A 85 -5.29 12.39 -1.51
CA LYS A 85 -6.46 13.25 -1.31
C LYS A 85 -6.14 14.60 -0.67
N LEU A 86 -5.21 14.65 0.28
CA LEU A 86 -4.79 15.90 0.90
C LEU A 86 -4.07 16.86 -0.07
N TYR A 87 -3.54 16.34 -1.18
CA TYR A 87 -2.73 17.10 -2.15
C TYR A 87 -3.30 17.08 -3.58
N GLY A 88 -4.59 16.76 -3.74
CA GLY A 88 -5.29 16.80 -5.04
C GLY A 88 -4.88 15.71 -6.04
N GLY A 89 -4.33 14.59 -5.55
CA GLY A 89 -3.97 13.43 -6.36
C GLY A 89 -5.16 12.48 -6.62
N MET A 90 -4.99 11.60 -7.60
CA MET A 90 -5.91 10.50 -7.86
C MET A 90 -5.62 9.31 -6.93
N THR A 91 -6.67 8.58 -6.59
CA THR A 91 -6.60 7.31 -5.86
C THR A 91 -6.27 6.17 -6.81
N SER A 92 -5.85 5.05 -6.25
CA SER A 92 -5.38 3.89 -6.99
C SER A 92 -5.86 2.55 -6.43
N GLY A 93 -6.34 2.53 -5.18
CA GLY A 93 -6.95 1.36 -4.57
C GLY A 93 -8.34 1.03 -5.12
N ASN A 94 -8.97 1.92 -5.89
CA ASN A 94 -10.27 1.69 -6.55
C ASN A 94 -10.15 1.42 -8.06
N VAL A 95 -8.95 1.16 -8.58
CA VAL A 95 -8.78 0.81 -10.00
C VAL A 95 -9.66 -0.40 -10.33
N ASN A 96 -10.45 -0.25 -11.41
CA ASN A 96 -11.45 -1.21 -11.91
C ASN A 96 -12.72 -1.40 -11.06
N PHE A 97 -12.94 -0.60 -10.02
CA PHE A 97 -14.17 -0.71 -9.24
C PHE A 97 -15.38 -0.30 -10.09
N PRO A 98 -16.54 -0.98 -9.97
CA PRO A 98 -17.80 -0.49 -10.48
C PRO A 98 -18.14 0.90 -9.90
N PRO A 99 -18.89 1.76 -10.62
CA PRO A 99 -19.10 3.16 -10.23
C PRO A 99 -19.55 3.38 -8.78
N LEU A 100 -20.50 2.57 -8.29
CA LEU A 100 -20.99 2.71 -6.90
C LEU A 100 -19.90 2.40 -5.86
N LEU A 101 -19.10 1.36 -6.09
CA LEU A 101 -18.02 0.96 -5.18
C LEU A 101 -16.84 1.92 -5.28
N PHE A 102 -16.61 2.48 -6.47
CA PHE A 102 -15.64 3.54 -6.69
C PHE A 102 -15.98 4.76 -5.83
N ASP A 103 -17.22 5.25 -5.89
CA ASP A 103 -17.68 6.41 -5.12
C ASP A 103 -17.66 6.14 -3.60
N GLU A 104 -17.99 4.91 -3.18
CA GLU A 104 -17.90 4.49 -1.79
C GLU A 104 -16.46 4.52 -1.27
N TYR A 105 -15.51 3.94 -2.04
CA TYR A 105 -14.09 3.98 -1.71
C TYR A 105 -13.55 5.42 -1.69
N GLU A 106 -13.92 6.25 -2.66
CA GLU A 106 -13.54 7.67 -2.73
C GLU A 106 -14.00 8.45 -1.49
N THR A 107 -15.25 8.23 -1.09
CA THR A 107 -15.83 8.83 0.11
C THR A 107 -15.08 8.37 1.35
N TRP A 108 -14.80 7.07 1.45
CA TRP A 108 -14.04 6.49 2.55
C TRP A 108 -12.65 7.10 2.66
N ILE A 109 -11.87 7.14 1.57
CA ILE A 109 -10.53 7.76 1.58
C ILE A 109 -10.62 9.25 1.94
N THR A 110 -11.60 9.96 1.39
CA THR A 110 -11.77 11.41 1.66
C THR A 110 -12.01 11.68 3.14
N ASN A 111 -12.93 10.96 3.79
CA ASN A 111 -13.20 11.13 5.22
C ASN A 111 -11.94 10.86 6.05
N ASN A 112 -11.23 9.77 5.74
CA ASN A 112 -10.06 9.35 6.51
C ASN A 112 -8.81 10.19 6.24
N ALA A 113 -8.75 10.92 5.12
CA ALA A 113 -7.72 11.92 4.89
C ALA A 113 -7.78 13.07 5.91
N TYR A 114 -8.98 13.45 6.34
CA TYR A 114 -9.17 14.55 7.30
C TYR A 114 -9.29 14.07 8.76
N GLU A 115 -9.85 12.88 8.98
CA GLU A 115 -10.09 12.32 10.33
C GLU A 115 -8.98 11.36 10.80
N GLY A 116 -8.18 10.82 9.87
CA GLY A 116 -7.16 9.81 10.10
C GLY A 116 -7.74 8.40 10.34
N ILE A 117 -6.90 7.51 10.88
CA ILE A 117 -7.24 6.09 11.16
C ILE A 117 -8.18 5.98 12.38
N THR A 118 -9.47 6.23 12.18
CA THR A 118 -10.52 6.17 13.21
C THR A 118 -11.02 4.75 13.46
N GLN A 119 -11.99 4.59 14.37
CA GLN A 119 -12.71 3.32 14.52
C GLN A 119 -13.56 3.00 13.28
N ALA A 120 -14.23 4.00 12.70
CA ALA A 120 -15.01 3.84 11.47
C ALA A 120 -14.13 3.39 10.29
N PHE A 121 -12.89 3.92 10.19
CA PHE A 121 -11.90 3.43 9.24
C PHE A 121 -11.69 1.91 9.36
N ARG A 122 -11.43 1.43 10.57
CA ARG A 122 -11.14 0.01 10.84
C ARG A 122 -12.34 -0.89 10.55
N GLU A 123 -13.55 -0.41 10.81
CA GLU A 123 -14.78 -1.15 10.53
C GLU A 123 -15.05 -1.31 9.04
N GLN A 124 -14.70 -0.30 8.23
CA GLN A 124 -14.89 -0.34 6.77
C GLN A 124 -13.72 -0.96 6.01
N TYR A 125 -12.54 -1.06 6.60
CA TYR A 125 -11.33 -1.53 5.93
C TYR A 125 -11.50 -2.90 5.24
N ASN A 126 -12.09 -3.87 5.93
CA ASN A 126 -12.30 -5.21 5.36
C ASN A 126 -13.27 -5.22 4.18
N THR A 127 -14.28 -4.33 4.19
CA THR A 127 -15.18 -4.15 3.06
C THR A 127 -14.41 -3.65 1.83
N MET A 128 -13.59 -2.62 2.02
CA MET A 128 -12.79 -2.02 0.94
C MET A 128 -11.72 -2.99 0.41
N LEU A 129 -11.09 -3.75 1.31
CA LEU A 129 -10.19 -4.85 0.95
C LEU A 129 -10.90 -5.94 0.14
N GLY A 130 -12.15 -6.25 0.48
CA GLY A 130 -13.00 -7.16 -0.28
C GLY A 130 -13.21 -6.68 -1.72
N TYR A 131 -13.55 -5.40 -1.90
CA TYR A 131 -13.69 -4.80 -3.23
C TYR A 131 -12.36 -4.82 -3.99
N PHE A 132 -11.25 -4.48 -3.34
CA PHE A 132 -9.94 -4.53 -3.95
C PHE A 132 -9.58 -5.93 -4.43
N ASN A 133 -9.81 -6.93 -3.59
CA ASN A 133 -9.57 -8.32 -3.91
C ASN A 133 -10.41 -8.83 -5.10
N GLU A 134 -11.66 -8.38 -5.21
CA GLU A 134 -12.58 -8.81 -6.27
C GLU A 134 -12.30 -8.12 -7.61
N TYR A 135 -12.06 -6.81 -7.60
CA TYR A 135 -12.04 -6.00 -8.84
C TYR A 135 -10.63 -5.66 -9.33
N ASN A 136 -9.60 -5.70 -8.48
CA ASN A 136 -8.26 -5.42 -8.94
C ASN A 136 -7.62 -6.65 -9.61
N SER A 137 -7.52 -6.60 -10.95
CA SER A 137 -7.00 -7.70 -11.76
C SER A 137 -5.52 -8.01 -11.56
N PHE A 138 -4.73 -7.10 -11.00
CA PHE A 138 -3.29 -7.26 -10.81
C PHE A 138 -2.95 -7.77 -9.41
N TYR A 139 -3.69 -7.31 -8.40
CA TYR A 139 -3.36 -7.54 -7.00
C TYR A 139 -4.37 -8.42 -6.26
N GLY A 140 -5.56 -8.65 -6.82
CA GLY A 140 -6.62 -9.45 -6.21
C GLY A 140 -6.41 -10.96 -6.30
N GLY A 141 -7.09 -11.71 -5.43
CA GLY A 141 -7.13 -13.17 -5.40
C GLY A 141 -6.25 -13.83 -4.35
N TYR A 142 -5.52 -13.07 -3.54
CA TYR A 142 -4.47 -13.59 -2.66
C TYR A 142 -4.64 -13.12 -1.21
N LEU A 143 -5.86 -13.13 -0.69
CA LEU A 143 -6.10 -12.81 0.72
C LEU A 143 -5.52 -13.89 1.65
N LEU A 144 -4.86 -13.45 2.72
CA LEU A 144 -4.54 -14.32 3.86
C LEU A 144 -5.64 -14.17 4.95
N PRO A 145 -6.29 -15.27 5.39
CA PRO A 145 -7.25 -15.20 6.48
C PRO A 145 -6.63 -14.63 7.76
N GLY A 146 -7.36 -13.73 8.43
CA GLY A 146 -6.87 -13.05 9.64
C GLY A 146 -5.96 -11.85 9.38
N PHE A 147 -5.59 -11.57 8.12
CA PHE A 147 -4.81 -10.39 7.71
C PHE A 147 -5.67 -9.21 7.24
N GLY A 148 -6.89 -9.10 7.78
CA GLY A 148 -7.86 -8.06 7.42
C GLY A 148 -7.68 -6.73 8.15
N SER A 149 -6.54 -6.50 8.80
CA SER A 149 -6.27 -5.27 9.57
C SER A 149 -5.03 -4.57 9.03
N PRO A 150 -5.06 -3.23 8.85
CA PRO A 150 -3.94 -2.47 8.32
C PRO A 150 -2.92 -2.19 9.44
N ASN A 151 -2.18 -3.22 9.82
CA ASN A 151 -1.28 -3.18 10.98
C ASN A 151 -0.16 -2.15 10.83
N ALA A 152 0.43 -2.01 9.63
CA ALA A 152 1.47 -1.02 9.39
C ALA A 152 0.91 0.40 9.50
N MET A 153 -0.25 0.67 8.92
CA MET A 153 -0.91 1.98 9.07
C MET A 153 -1.26 2.28 10.52
N ILE A 154 -1.77 1.30 11.28
CA ILE A 154 -2.11 1.50 12.70
C ILE A 154 -0.85 1.83 13.52
N GLN A 155 0.26 1.12 13.26
CA GLN A 155 1.52 1.33 13.98
C GLN A 155 2.22 2.65 13.58
N SER A 156 2.01 3.16 12.36
CA SER A 156 2.67 4.42 11.93
C SER A 156 2.22 5.66 12.72
N LYS A 157 1.11 5.55 13.46
CA LYS A 157 0.65 6.59 14.41
C LYS A 157 1.29 6.49 15.79
N VAL A 158 1.88 5.35 16.17
CA VAL A 158 2.36 5.12 17.54
C VAL A 158 3.71 5.81 17.78
N ASP A 159 4.51 6.01 16.73
CA ASP A 159 5.88 6.51 16.83
C ASP A 159 6.04 8.03 16.56
N CYS A 160 4.94 8.76 16.38
CA CYS A 160 4.94 10.21 16.14
C CYS A 160 4.47 11.03 17.36
N ASN A 161 4.71 10.55 18.59
CA ASN A 161 4.47 11.29 19.83
C ASN A 161 5.74 11.99 20.33
#